data_AF-A0A3M9Z128-F1
#
_entry.id   AF-A0A3M9Z128-F1
#
_cell.length_a   1.000
_cell.length_b   1.000
_cell.length_c   1.000
_cell.angle_alpha   90.00
_cell.angle_beta   90.00
_cell.angle_gamma   90.00
#
_symmetry.space_group_name_H-M   'P 1'
#
loop_
_entity.id
_entity.type
_entity.pdbx_description
1 polymer ?
#
loop_
_entity_poly.entity_id
_entity_poly.type
_entity_poly.pdbx_seq_one_letter_code
_entity_poly.pdbx_strand_id
1 'polypeptide(L)' 'MLVLNDAQALIVESLLTKMLINDTYSVAQLEEAISWFQREGDRVSCPFEQVWSKNLAQAIVRELRNSP' A
#
# COMPACT_ATOMS: atom_id res chain seq x y z
N MET A 1 15.33 12.44 4.55
CA MET A 1 16.06 11.17 4.65
C MET A 1 15.30 10.31 5.64
N LEU A 2 14.79 9.17 5.21
CA LEU A 2 14.15 8.20 6.08
C LEU A 2 15.25 7.40 6.78
N VAL A 3 15.21 7.34 8.11
CA VAL A 3 16.18 6.60 8.92
C VAL A 3 15.38 5.64 9.79
N LEU A 4 15.46 4.35 9.47
CA LEU A 4 14.93 3.28 10.31
C LEU A 4 16.03 2.85 11.28
N ASN A 5 15.66 2.50 12.50
CA ASN A 5 16.57 1.79 13.40
C ASN A 5 16.63 0.28 13.04
N ASP A 6 17.59 -0.44 13.60
CA ASP A 6 17.84 -1.85 13.29
C ASP A 6 16.59 -2.73 13.51
N ALA A 7 15.81 -2.46 14.57
CA ALA A 7 14.60 -3.22 14.87
C ALA A 7 13.50 -2.95 13.83
N GLN A 8 13.32 -1.70 13.43
CA GLN A 8 12.36 -1.32 12.38
C GLN A 8 12.76 -1.92 11.03
N ALA A 9 14.06 -1.93 10.70
CA ALA A 9 14.56 -2.51 9.47
C ALA A 9 14.26 -4.02 9.37
N LEU A 10 14.48 -4.77 10.46
CA LEU A 10 14.16 -6.21 10.52
C LEU A 10 12.66 -6.48 10.37
N ILE A 11 11.81 -5.64 10.94
CA ILE A 11 10.35 -5.77 10.82
C ILE A 11 9.91 -5.52 9.38
N VAL A 12 10.43 -4.47 8.74
CA VAL A 12 10.14 -4.16 7.33
C VAL A 12 10.64 -5.27 6.41
N GLU A 13 11.86 -5.75 6.61
CA GLU A 13 12.42 -6.87 5.84
C GLU A 13 11.49 -8.09 5.92
N SER A 14 11.14 -8.53 7.13
CA SER A 14 10.27 -9.69 7.37
C SER A 14 8.90 -9.54 6.69
N LEU A 15 8.29 -8.36 6.78
CA LEU A 15 7.02 -8.06 6.12
C LEU A 15 7.14 -8.15 4.60
N LEU A 16 8.18 -7.54 4.01
CA LEU A 16 8.42 -7.57 2.56
C LEU A 16 8.71 -8.99 2.06
N THR A 17 9.52 -9.76 2.80
CA THR A 17 9.79 -11.16 2.48
C THR A 17 8.49 -11.96 2.44
N LYS A 18 7.65 -11.84 3.47
CA LYS A 18 6.35 -12.54 3.55
C LYS A 18 5.43 -12.17 2.39
N MET A 19 5.37 -10.89 2.02
CA MET A 19 4.59 -10.45 0.85
C MET A 19 5.10 -11.05 -0.46
N LEU A 20 6.42 -11.11 -0.65
CA LEU A 20 7.04 -11.68 -1.87
C LEU A 20 6.77 -13.18 -2.03
N ILE A 21 6.76 -13.93 -0.92
CA ILE A 21 6.47 -15.37 -0.93
C ILE A 21 4.98 -15.68 -0.73
N ASN A 22 4.13 -14.65 -0.65
CA ASN A 22 2.69 -14.76 -0.43
C ASN A 22 2.32 -15.51 0.87
N ASP A 23 3.12 -15.33 1.92
CA ASP A 23 2.89 -15.86 3.26
C ASP A 23 2.05 -14.89 4.11
N THR A 24 1.45 -15.42 5.17
CA THR A 24 0.65 -14.65 6.11
C THR A 24 1.50 -13.66 6.90
N TYR A 25 1.01 -12.43 6.99
CA TYR A 25 1.62 -11.35 7.78
C TYR A 25 0.56 -10.60 8.59
N SER A 26 1.01 -9.95 9.66
CA SER A 26 0.13 -9.15 10.50
C SER A 26 -0.16 -7.80 9.85
N VAL A 27 -1.44 -7.52 9.65
CA VAL A 27 -1.90 -6.21 9.13
C VAL A 27 -1.52 -5.09 10.11
N ALA A 28 -1.60 -5.33 11.41
CA ALA A 28 -1.22 -4.34 12.41
C ALA A 28 0.28 -3.96 12.33
N GLN A 29 1.16 -4.96 12.13
CA GLN A 29 2.59 -4.70 11.94
C GLN A 29 2.87 -3.96 10.63
N LEU A 30 2.08 -4.24 9.59
CA LEU A 30 2.18 -3.52 8.33
C LEU A 30 1.77 -2.05 8.48
N GLU A 31 0.65 -1.76 9.14
CA GLU A 31 0.20 -0.39 9.39
C GLU A 31 1.20 0.38 10.25
N GLU A 32 1.74 -0.25 11.28
CA GLU A 32 2.80 0.32 12.11
C GLU A 32 4.05 0.62 11.27
N ALA A 33 4.49 -0.33 10.44
CA ALA A 33 5.64 -0.13 9.56
C ALA A 33 5.41 1.02 8.58
N ILE A 34 4.22 1.10 7.97
CA ILE A 34 3.83 2.21 7.07
C ILE A 34 3.89 3.56 7.78
N SER A 35 3.49 3.62 9.05
CA SER A 35 3.56 4.86 9.85
C SER A 35 4.99 5.40 9.99
N TRP A 36 6.01 4.52 9.99
CA TRP A 36 7.42 4.94 10.02
C TRP A 36 7.87 5.62 8.72
N PHE A 37 7.18 5.35 7.61
CA PHE A 37 7.42 5.98 6.31
C PHE A 37 6.59 7.26 6.09
N GLN A 38 5.57 7.49 6.89
CA GLN A 38 4.77 8.70 6.82
C GLN A 38 5.49 9.84 7.54
N ARG A 39 6.18 10.70 6.77
CA ARG A 39 6.57 12.01 7.27
C ARG A 39 5.33 12.88 7.43
N GLU A 40 5.18 13.51 8.58
CA GLU A 40 4.14 14.50 8.84
C GLU A 40 4.25 15.63 7.78
N GLY A 41 3.33 15.62 6.79
CA GLY A 41 3.29 16.58 5.67
C GLY A 41 3.60 16.01 4.27
N ASP A 42 4.17 14.81 4.14
CA ASP A 42 4.37 14.17 2.83
C ASP A 42 3.12 13.37 2.45
N ARG A 43 2.12 14.06 1.89
CA ARG A 43 1.12 13.38 1.05
C ARG A 43 1.89 12.83 -0.14
N VAL A 44 2.12 11.52 -0.16
CA VAL A 44 2.58 10.83 -1.37
C VAL A 44 1.52 11.08 -2.44
N SER A 45 1.78 12.05 -3.32
CA SER A 45 1.00 12.23 -4.54
C SER A 45 1.29 11.00 -5.38
N CYS A 46 0.45 9.98 -5.26
CA CYS A 46 0.56 8.78 -6.06
C CYS A 46 -0.23 9.04 -7.36
N PRO A 47 0.40 9.48 -8.47
CA PRO A 47 -0.30 9.72 -9.72
C PRO A 47 -1.00 8.46 -10.25
N PHE A 48 -0.54 7.29 -9.81
CA PHE A 48 -1.16 6.00 -10.09
C PHE A 48 -2.56 5.85 -9.49
N GLU A 49 -2.82 6.37 -8.28
CA GLU A 49 -4.17 6.29 -7.69
C GLU A 49 -5.20 7.10 -8.48
N GLN A 50 -4.80 8.25 -9.04
CA GLN A 50 -5.72 9.08 -9.83
C GLN A 50 -6.06 8.44 -11.17
N VAL A 51 -5.11 7.74 -11.80
CA VAL A 51 -5.32 7.07 -13.07
C VAL A 51 -6.07 5.74 -12.85
N TRP A 52 -5.68 4.97 -11.84
CA TRP A 52 -6.34 3.71 -11.51
C TRP A 52 -7.78 3.93 -11.02
N SER A 53 -8.03 4.91 -10.15
CA SER A 53 -9.40 5.21 -9.67
C SER A 53 -10.33 5.60 -10.82
N LYS A 54 -9.85 6.40 -11.79
CA LYS A 54 -10.62 6.74 -12.99
C LYS A 54 -10.91 5.51 -13.86
N ASN A 55 -9.90 4.68 -14.10
CA ASN A 55 -10.07 3.48 -14.92
C ASN A 55 -10.98 2.46 -14.25
N LEU A 56 -10.86 2.27 -12.94
CA LEU A 56 -11.71 1.39 -12.15
C LEU A 56 -13.16 1.88 -12.11
N ALA A 57 -13.38 3.18 -11.90
CA ALA A 57 -14.72 3.77 -11.94
C ALA A 57 -15.38 3.56 -13.32
N GLN A 58 -14.61 3.73 -14.40
CA GLN A 58 -15.11 3.46 -15.75
C GLN A 58 -15.41 1.99 -16.00
N ALA A 59 -14.60 1.07 -15.48
CA ALA A 59 -14.84 -0.37 -15.57
C ALA A 59 -16.12 -0.77 -14.82
N ILE A 60 -16.33 -0.25 -13.60
CA ILE A 60 -17.53 -0.49 -12.79
C ILE A 60 -18.78 0.02 -13.52
N VAL A 61 -18.74 1.24 -14.06
CA VAL A 61 -19.89 1.82 -14.81
C VAL A 61 -20.19 1.01 -16.07
N ARG A 62 -19.17 0.50 -16.77
CA ARG A 62 -19.37 -0.37 -17.93
C ARG A 62 -20.04 -1.68 -17.55
N GLU A 63 -19.58 -2.33 -16.49
CA GLU A 63 -20.19 -3.57 -15.99
C GLU A 63 -21.63 -3.35 -15.52
N LEU A 64 -21.90 -2.28 -14.77
CA LEU A 64 -23.27 -1.94 -14.34
C LEU A 64 -24.22 -1.64 -15.50
N ARG A 65 -23.71 -1.11 -16.63
CA ARG A 65 -24.52 -0.85 -17.83
C ARG A 65 -24.74 -2.11 -18.67
N ASN A 66 -23.83 -3.09 -18.59
CA ASN A 66 -23.91 -4.35 -19.33
C ASN A 66 -24.61 -5.46 -18.53
N SER A 67 -24.84 -5.26 -17.23
CA SER A 67 -25.67 -6.12 -16.40
C SER A 67 -27.15 -5.84 -16.74
N PRO A 68 -27.93 -6.85 -17.17
CA PRO A 68 -29.34 -6.70 -17.51
C PRO A 68 -30.23 -6.35 -16.31
#